data_AF-A0A3Q7IW44-F1
#
_entry.id   AF-A0A3Q7IW44-F1
#
_cell.length_a   1.000
_cell.length_b   1.000
_cell.length_c   1.000
_cell.angle_alpha   90.00
_cell.angle_beta   90.00
_cell.angle_gamma   90.00
#
_symmetry.space_group_name_H-M   'P 1'
#
loop_
_entity.id
_entity.type
_entity.pdbx_description
1 polymer ?
#
loop_
_entity_poly.entity_id
_entity_poly.type
_entity_poly.pdbx_seq_one_letter_code
_entity_poly.pdbx_strand_id
1 'polypeptide(L)'
;MIAISCAYGVILCCPLLFSGNGVDGMTYNYNASIECLAEPQHVQYKGGTLINPKFDLGLHGWEGMGGAKIEIRRSFSRNNFMVAYNRNEYNATFSQKIFMEKGYYYTFSAWVRVSEGTETTVSAAIITKENSKRVIASGNAYPGCWTMLKGGFQPEFPLPTELYFVCYNKTADFWVDNVSLKEFNKTEWHQHQQRAITRVRKRKIVLAIKDKLGKPIHGVKVNIKFTKPYFHIGCGVTDTLLQHKKYQEWFLKKGFTASVFTNQMKWYWTESRRGIENYTIPDAMFQFFKNNNIAIRGHTVLWDKPKMNQYWLHDMTPKELLATAIRRIASIMARYSNDIFEWDVVNENLHFKFYEDKIGAQASGMFYHIAHVIDPNATLYLNEFNSLEIPGDLYAGPHKYINKWREIRLYPGNENLTIGFGLQAHFGLGKPLMPYIRAVLDLFSETKMPIWLTEMDIPNNANQAVYLEEIMREAFSHPGVEGIIVWAPWKPGINCTSLCLMDDNFNNTAAGDIVDKLMREWRTPEQNGKTNSQGLYRYDGFLGDYNVVLYDPHSLNKVSRQIKITNKDPNKIVIPISI
;
A
#
# COMPACT_ATOMS: atom_id res chain seq x y z
N MET A 1 17.78 60.22 51.93
CA MET A 1 17.95 58.92 52.59
C MET A 1 16.70 58.09 52.30
N ILE A 2 16.87 57.05 51.49
CA ILE A 2 16.03 55.85 51.27
C ILE A 2 14.51 56.08 51.03
N ALA A 3 14.12 55.92 49.76
CA ALA A 3 12.80 55.42 49.37
C ALA A 3 13.01 54.13 48.57
N ILE A 4 12.44 53.01 49.03
CA ILE A 4 12.45 51.73 48.32
C ILE A 4 11.12 51.61 47.56
N SER A 5 11.24 51.46 46.24
CA SER A 5 10.16 51.21 45.30
C SER A 5 10.03 49.71 45.05
N CYS A 6 8.82 49.17 45.15
CA CYS A 6 8.45 47.84 44.68
C CYS A 6 8.08 47.92 43.19
N ALA A 7 8.80 47.18 42.35
CA ALA A 7 8.48 47.02 40.93
C ALA A 7 7.69 45.71 40.70
N TYR A 8 6.51 45.83 40.10
CA TYR A 8 5.74 44.73 39.53
C TYR A 8 6.30 44.37 38.15
N GLY A 9 6.78 43.14 37.97
CA GLY A 9 7.19 42.60 36.67
C GLY A 9 6.01 41.95 35.95
N VAL A 10 5.59 42.53 34.82
CA VAL A 10 4.69 41.92 33.83
C VAL A 10 5.54 41.15 32.83
N ILE A 11 5.37 39.82 32.79
CA ILE A 11 6.03 38.93 31.81
C ILE A 11 5.29 39.03 30.48
N LEU A 12 5.94 39.68 29.50
CA LEU A 12 5.54 39.69 28.09
C LEU A 12 5.97 38.36 27.44
N CYS A 13 5.02 37.47 27.19
CA CYS A 13 5.22 36.29 26.33
C CYS A 13 5.30 36.71 24.86
N CYS A 14 6.52 36.72 24.32
CA CYS A 14 6.79 36.87 22.89
C CYS A 14 6.68 35.49 22.21
N PRO A 15 5.88 35.30 21.13
CA PRO A 15 5.88 34.03 20.41
C PRO A 15 7.16 33.94 19.57
N LEU A 16 8.10 33.12 20.04
CA LEU A 16 9.27 32.69 19.26
C LEU A 16 8.79 31.95 18.01
N LEU A 17 8.97 32.60 16.86
CA LEU A 17 8.97 31.97 15.55
C LEU A 17 10.13 30.95 15.52
N PHE A 18 9.81 29.67 15.70
CA PHE A 18 10.74 28.59 15.38
C PHE A 18 10.96 28.58 13.87
N SER A 19 11.99 29.30 13.41
CA SER A 19 12.69 28.96 12.18
C SER A 19 13.47 27.68 12.48
N GLY A 20 12.86 26.54 12.18
CA GLY A 20 13.54 25.25 12.26
C GLY A 20 14.68 25.23 11.24
N ASN A 21 15.91 25.48 11.70
CA ASN A 21 17.11 24.96 11.07
C ASN A 21 17.03 23.43 11.16
N GLY A 22 16.40 22.81 10.16
CA GLY A 22 16.35 21.37 10.01
C GLY A 22 17.77 20.87 9.79
N VAL A 23 18.26 20.01 10.69
CA VAL A 23 19.31 19.06 10.35
C VAL A 23 18.75 18.26 9.16
N ASP A 24 19.32 18.47 7.98
CA ASP A 24 18.85 17.85 6.73
C ASP A 24 19.23 16.35 6.77
N GLY A 25 18.45 15.58 7.53
CA GLY A 25 18.53 14.13 7.57
C GLY A 25 18.20 13.57 6.20
N MET A 26 19.05 12.66 5.70
CA MET A 26 18.94 12.03 4.38
C MET A 26 17.49 11.59 4.10
N THR A 27 16.96 11.93 2.93
CA THR A 27 15.59 11.58 2.54
C THR A 27 15.49 10.09 2.18
N TYR A 28 14.39 9.42 2.56
CA TYR A 28 14.11 8.07 2.06
C TYR A 28 14.06 8.05 0.52
N ASN A 29 14.75 7.08 -0.07
CA ASN A 29 14.86 6.83 -1.49
C ASN A 29 13.78 5.83 -1.93
N TYR A 30 12.72 6.36 -2.55
CA TYR A 30 11.61 5.57 -3.10
C TYR A 30 11.98 4.81 -4.38
N ASN A 31 13.14 5.07 -5.00
CA ASN A 31 13.51 4.40 -6.25
C ASN A 31 13.60 2.89 -6.06
N ALA A 32 12.97 2.15 -6.97
CA ALA A 32 13.10 0.71 -7.10
C ALA A 32 13.26 0.35 -8.58
N SER A 33 13.59 -0.92 -8.87
CA SER A 33 13.59 -1.44 -10.23
C SER A 33 12.92 -2.80 -10.26
N ILE A 34 12.02 -2.96 -11.22
CA ILE A 34 11.36 -4.22 -11.55
C ILE A 34 11.90 -4.80 -12.86
N GLU A 35 12.84 -4.11 -13.50
CA GLU A 35 13.40 -4.45 -14.80
C GLU A 35 14.66 -5.31 -14.68
N CYS A 36 14.85 -6.15 -15.69
CA CYS A 36 16.02 -7.00 -15.91
C CYS A 36 17.11 -6.15 -16.57
N LEU A 37 18.13 -5.74 -15.81
CA LEU A 37 19.15 -4.80 -16.29
C LEU A 37 20.46 -5.48 -16.69
N ALA A 38 21.11 -4.97 -17.73
CA ALA A 38 22.45 -5.43 -18.14
C ALA A 38 23.51 -5.12 -17.07
N GLU A 39 23.37 -3.97 -16.39
CA GLU A 39 24.22 -3.52 -15.29
C GLU A 39 23.36 -3.00 -14.13
N PRO A 40 23.79 -3.17 -12.88
CA PRO A 40 23.03 -2.71 -11.72
C PRO A 40 23.06 -1.18 -11.62
N GLN A 41 21.99 -0.60 -11.08
CA GLN A 41 22.01 0.83 -10.75
C GLN A 41 22.89 1.11 -9.53
N HIS A 42 23.30 2.36 -9.38
CA HIS A 42 24.15 2.79 -8.27
C HIS A 42 23.59 2.44 -6.89
N VAL A 43 24.49 2.06 -5.98
CA VAL A 43 24.19 1.82 -4.56
C VAL A 43 23.39 2.96 -3.93
N GLN A 44 22.32 2.60 -3.23
CA GLN A 44 21.52 3.57 -2.47
C GLN A 44 22.30 4.02 -1.22
N TYR A 45 22.15 5.30 -0.84
CA TYR A 45 22.75 5.86 0.39
C TYR A 45 24.27 5.64 0.54
N LYS A 46 25.00 5.50 -0.57
CA LYS A 46 26.45 5.17 -0.56
C LYS A 46 26.76 3.87 0.22
N GLY A 47 25.80 2.95 0.36
CA GLY A 47 25.90 1.70 1.13
C GLY A 47 25.35 1.76 2.54
N GLY A 48 25.06 2.96 3.07
CA GLY A 48 24.60 3.15 4.44
C GLY A 48 25.66 2.72 5.46
N THR A 49 25.34 1.78 6.35
CA THR A 49 26.25 1.26 7.38
C THR A 49 27.18 0.15 6.89
N LEU A 50 27.00 -0.34 5.66
CA LEU A 50 27.81 -1.43 5.13
C LEU A 50 29.19 -0.94 4.69
N ILE A 51 30.19 -1.80 4.91
CA ILE A 51 31.56 -1.62 4.45
C ILE A 51 31.68 -2.15 3.03
N ASN A 52 32.39 -1.40 2.18
CA ASN A 52 32.73 -1.77 0.81
C ASN A 52 31.51 -2.27 -0.02
N PRO A 53 30.43 -1.46 -0.11
CA PRO A 53 29.15 -1.88 -0.70
C PRO A 53 29.17 -2.07 -2.22
N LYS A 54 30.21 -1.56 -2.90
CA LYS A 54 30.46 -1.64 -4.34
C LYS A 54 31.64 -2.56 -4.71
N PHE A 55 32.26 -3.18 -3.70
CA PHE A 55 33.38 -4.10 -3.90
C PHE A 55 34.64 -3.52 -4.54
N ASP A 56 34.80 -2.18 -4.52
CA ASP A 56 35.98 -1.47 -5.04
C ASP A 56 37.26 -1.75 -4.22
N LEU A 57 37.11 -2.21 -2.97
CA LEU A 57 38.21 -2.58 -2.07
C LEU A 57 38.38 -4.11 -1.96
N GLY A 58 38.02 -4.85 -3.01
CA GLY A 58 38.09 -6.31 -3.00
C GLY A 58 37.03 -6.92 -2.06
N LEU A 59 37.42 -7.90 -1.24
CA LEU A 59 36.55 -8.57 -0.27
C LEU A 59 36.54 -7.89 1.12
N HIS A 60 37.12 -6.70 1.27
CA HIS A 60 37.21 -6.05 2.57
C HIS A 60 35.82 -5.92 3.25
N GLY A 61 35.67 -6.49 4.45
CA GLY A 61 34.43 -6.48 5.23
C GLY A 61 33.40 -7.56 4.83
N TRP A 62 33.69 -8.40 3.84
CA TRP A 62 32.79 -9.47 3.39
C TRP A 62 33.43 -10.85 3.58
N GLU A 63 32.65 -11.81 4.08
CA GLU A 63 33.07 -13.18 4.36
C GLU A 63 32.24 -14.16 3.53
N GLY A 64 32.83 -15.33 3.23
CA GLY A 64 32.11 -16.43 2.60
C GLY A 64 31.32 -17.19 3.65
N MET A 65 30.07 -17.53 3.34
CA MET A 65 29.19 -18.30 4.24
C MET A 65 28.90 -19.68 3.64
N GLY A 66 28.62 -20.68 4.49
CA GLY A 66 28.10 -21.98 4.05
C GLY A 66 29.02 -22.77 3.13
N GLY A 67 30.34 -22.54 3.19
CA GLY A 67 31.34 -23.27 2.41
C GLY A 67 31.56 -22.79 0.99
N ALA A 68 30.91 -21.71 0.54
CA ALA A 68 31.18 -21.12 -0.77
C ALA A 68 32.56 -20.46 -0.82
N LYS A 69 33.18 -20.52 -2.01
CA LYS A 69 34.30 -19.64 -2.33
C LYS A 69 33.74 -18.31 -2.82
N ILE A 70 34.39 -17.22 -2.43
CA ILE A 70 33.99 -15.87 -2.85
C ILE A 70 35.15 -15.15 -3.55
N GLU A 71 34.82 -14.36 -4.57
CA GLU A 71 35.78 -13.52 -5.28
C GLU A 71 35.11 -12.26 -5.84
N ILE A 72 35.91 -11.26 -6.19
CA ILE A 72 35.45 -10.10 -6.95
C ILE A 72 35.68 -10.35 -8.43
N ARG A 73 34.62 -10.20 -9.22
CA ARG A 73 34.69 -10.15 -10.69
C ARG A 73 34.34 -8.74 -11.15
N ARG A 74 34.69 -8.45 -12.39
CA ARG A 74 34.46 -7.14 -13.01
C ARG A 74 33.62 -7.31 -14.27
N SER A 75 32.57 -6.51 -14.39
CA SER A 75 31.72 -6.51 -15.57
C SER A 75 32.36 -5.75 -16.73
N PHE A 76 31.77 -5.85 -17.92
CA PHE A 76 32.26 -5.16 -19.11
C PHE A 76 32.27 -3.63 -18.94
N SER A 77 31.29 -3.08 -18.21
CA SER A 77 31.23 -1.65 -17.87
C SER A 77 32.23 -1.23 -16.78
N ARG A 78 33.16 -2.11 -16.40
CA ARG A 78 34.17 -1.90 -15.36
C ARG A 78 33.63 -1.79 -13.94
N ASN A 79 32.41 -2.24 -13.70
CA ASN A 79 31.80 -2.32 -12.38
C ASN A 79 32.24 -3.59 -11.65
N ASN A 80 32.63 -3.47 -10.37
CA ASN A 80 33.05 -4.61 -9.56
C ASN A 80 31.83 -5.24 -8.90
N PHE A 81 31.80 -6.56 -8.80
CA PHE A 81 30.73 -7.29 -8.11
C PHE A 81 31.28 -8.54 -7.44
N MET A 82 30.64 -8.98 -6.36
CA MET A 82 31.04 -10.17 -5.63
C MET A 82 30.32 -11.40 -6.16
N VAL A 83 31.04 -12.51 -6.25
CA VAL A 83 30.54 -13.81 -6.70
C VAL A 83 30.79 -14.86 -5.66
N ALA A 84 29.74 -15.58 -5.24
CA ALA A 84 29.87 -16.87 -4.58
C ALA A 84 29.81 -17.99 -5.62
N TYR A 85 30.83 -18.84 -5.66
CA TYR A 85 30.98 -19.95 -6.61
C TYR A 85 31.37 -21.25 -5.90
N ASN A 86 31.34 -22.37 -6.63
CA ASN A 86 31.53 -23.72 -6.07
C ASN A 86 30.56 -23.99 -4.90
N ARG A 87 29.29 -23.65 -5.13
CA ARG A 87 28.22 -23.70 -4.14
C ARG A 87 27.59 -25.09 -4.14
N ASN A 88 27.16 -25.55 -2.97
CA ASN A 88 26.41 -26.81 -2.80
C ASN A 88 25.24 -26.71 -1.83
N GLU A 89 25.02 -25.54 -1.22
CA GLU A 89 23.93 -25.27 -0.27
C GLU A 89 23.27 -23.90 -0.54
N TYR A 90 22.05 -23.72 -0.06
CA TYR A 90 21.28 -22.49 -0.30
C TYR A 90 21.93 -21.25 0.33
N ASN A 91 22.60 -21.43 1.46
CA ASN A 91 23.34 -20.40 2.20
C ASN A 91 24.85 -20.43 1.95
N ALA A 92 25.32 -21.22 0.97
CA ALA A 92 26.70 -21.16 0.50
C ALA A 92 26.87 -19.86 -0.31
N THR A 93 27.04 -18.72 0.36
CA THR A 93 26.97 -17.39 -0.25
C THR A 93 28.00 -16.46 0.42
N PHE A 94 27.61 -15.21 0.68
CA PHE A 94 28.41 -14.15 1.28
C PHE A 94 27.65 -13.52 2.44
N SER A 95 28.41 -12.97 3.37
CA SER A 95 27.90 -12.30 4.54
C SER A 95 28.75 -11.10 4.95
N GLN A 96 28.15 -10.21 5.73
CA GLN A 96 28.84 -9.12 6.41
C GLN A 96 28.32 -8.99 7.84
N LYS A 97 29.24 -8.93 8.79
CA LYS A 97 28.93 -8.63 10.19
C LYS A 97 28.48 -7.18 10.29
N ILE A 98 27.36 -6.95 10.95
CA ILE A 98 26.78 -5.63 11.17
C ILE A 98 26.40 -5.47 12.65
N PHE A 99 26.27 -4.23 13.09
CA PHE A 99 25.69 -3.92 14.39
C PHE A 99 24.35 -3.22 14.20
N MET A 100 23.34 -3.72 14.90
CA MET A 100 21.99 -3.17 14.82
C MET A 100 21.60 -2.49 16.12
N GLU A 101 20.92 -1.35 16.02
CA GLU A 101 20.39 -0.61 17.15
C GLU A 101 18.87 -0.74 17.23
N LYS A 102 18.37 -1.02 18.43
CA LYS A 102 16.94 -1.01 18.70
C LYS A 102 16.38 0.40 18.50
N GLY A 103 15.20 0.49 17.91
CA GLY A 103 14.50 1.76 17.70
C GLY A 103 14.76 2.42 16.35
N TYR A 104 15.61 1.81 15.52
CA TYR A 104 15.83 2.20 14.13
C TYR A 104 15.02 1.34 13.15
N TYR A 105 14.77 1.93 11.98
CA TYR A 105 14.20 1.33 10.79
C TYR A 105 15.35 1.15 9.80
N TYR A 106 15.68 -0.10 9.49
CA TYR A 106 16.73 -0.42 8.53
C TYR A 106 16.10 -0.71 7.18
N THR A 107 16.53 0.03 6.18
CA THR A 107 16.11 -0.11 4.79
C THR A 107 17.22 -0.79 4.01
N PHE A 108 16.85 -1.78 3.21
CA PHE A 108 17.80 -2.65 2.52
C PHE A 108 17.58 -2.58 1.01
N SER A 109 18.67 -2.54 0.25
CA SER A 109 18.65 -2.85 -1.17
C SER A 109 19.93 -3.56 -1.61
N ALA A 110 19.82 -4.37 -2.66
CA ALA A 110 20.96 -5.02 -3.31
C ALA A 110 20.60 -5.34 -4.76
N TRP A 111 21.61 -5.51 -5.60
CA TRP A 111 21.44 -6.08 -6.93
C TRP A 111 21.95 -7.51 -6.95
N VAL A 112 21.19 -8.41 -7.56
CA VAL A 112 21.49 -9.84 -7.55
C VAL A 112 21.36 -10.44 -8.95
N ARG A 113 22.14 -11.50 -9.18
CA ARG A 113 22.14 -12.24 -10.45
C ARG A 113 22.63 -13.67 -10.22
N VAL A 114 22.26 -14.59 -11.11
CA VAL A 114 22.85 -15.93 -11.18
C VAL A 114 23.58 -16.14 -12.51
N SER A 115 24.52 -17.06 -12.54
CA SER A 115 25.31 -17.37 -13.75
C SER A 115 24.52 -18.15 -14.80
N GLU A 116 23.75 -19.14 -14.37
CA GLU A 116 23.13 -20.15 -15.23
C GLU A 116 21.80 -20.68 -14.65
N GLY A 117 21.17 -21.60 -15.39
CA GLY A 117 19.89 -22.22 -15.02
C GLY A 117 18.68 -21.40 -15.49
N THR A 118 17.57 -21.53 -14.77
CA THR A 118 16.37 -20.71 -14.93
C THR A 118 16.30 -19.65 -13.84
N GLU A 119 15.18 -18.93 -13.74
CA GLU A 119 14.93 -18.09 -12.58
C GLU A 119 15.04 -18.89 -11.26
N THR A 120 15.54 -18.23 -10.22
CA THR A 120 15.58 -18.80 -8.87
C THR A 120 15.18 -17.75 -7.84
N THR A 121 14.47 -18.19 -6.80
CA THR A 121 14.24 -17.37 -5.61
C THR A 121 15.58 -17.07 -4.94
N VAL A 122 15.73 -15.84 -4.49
CA VAL A 122 16.86 -15.35 -3.69
C VAL A 122 16.35 -14.44 -2.59
N SER A 123 17.10 -14.34 -1.50
CA SER A 123 16.76 -13.46 -0.39
C SER A 123 17.98 -12.90 0.32
N ALA A 124 17.78 -11.79 1.02
CA ALA A 124 18.69 -11.30 2.04
C ALA A 124 18.05 -11.54 3.41
N ALA A 125 18.88 -11.91 4.38
CA ALA A 125 18.44 -12.26 5.72
C ALA A 125 19.45 -11.81 6.79
N ILE A 126 18.96 -11.70 8.01
CA ILE A 126 19.77 -11.43 9.20
C ILE A 126 19.66 -12.59 10.19
N ILE A 127 20.68 -12.75 11.03
CA ILE A 127 20.65 -13.68 12.17
C ILE A 127 20.07 -12.95 13.40
N THR A 128 19.06 -13.51 14.05
CA THR A 128 18.50 -12.91 15.27
C THR A 128 19.19 -13.43 16.54
N LYS A 129 18.86 -12.86 17.69
CA LYS A 129 19.42 -13.22 19.01
C LYS A 129 19.32 -14.72 19.35
N GLU A 130 18.34 -15.42 18.79
CA GLU A 130 18.09 -16.85 19.05
C GLU A 130 18.75 -17.75 17.98
N ASN A 131 19.72 -17.23 17.22
CA ASN A 131 20.25 -17.86 16.01
C ASN A 131 19.17 -18.18 14.96
N SER A 132 17.97 -17.61 15.08
CA SER A 132 16.93 -17.76 14.08
C SER A 132 17.21 -16.84 12.90
N LYS A 133 16.76 -17.26 11.71
CA LYS A 133 16.99 -16.55 10.46
C LYS A 133 15.77 -15.71 10.14
N ARG A 134 15.95 -14.41 9.88
CA ARG A 134 14.85 -13.53 9.46
C ARG A 134 15.14 -12.99 8.06
N VAL A 135 14.31 -13.35 7.10
CA VAL A 135 14.34 -12.75 5.76
C VAL A 135 13.94 -11.28 5.88
N ILE A 136 14.65 -10.41 5.16
CA ILE A 136 14.42 -8.96 5.15
C ILE A 136 14.10 -8.42 3.76
N ALA A 137 14.44 -9.18 2.71
CA ALA A 137 14.09 -8.91 1.32
C ALA A 137 14.12 -10.24 0.54
N SER A 138 13.25 -10.36 -0.46
CA SER A 138 13.18 -11.54 -1.34
C SER A 138 12.78 -11.16 -2.75
N GLY A 139 13.22 -11.95 -3.72
CA GLY A 139 12.90 -11.75 -5.13
C GLY A 139 13.41 -12.91 -5.98
N ASN A 140 13.43 -12.70 -7.29
CA ASN A 140 13.92 -13.67 -8.25
C ASN A 140 15.22 -13.14 -8.90
N ALA A 141 16.21 -14.00 -9.03
CA ALA A 141 17.41 -13.77 -9.82
C ALA A 141 17.35 -14.61 -11.09
N TYR A 142 17.92 -14.07 -12.17
CA TYR A 142 17.92 -14.68 -13.50
C TYR A 142 19.34 -14.74 -14.06
N PRO A 143 19.66 -15.71 -14.93
CA PRO A 143 20.84 -15.61 -15.77
C PRO A 143 20.70 -14.42 -16.72
N GLY A 144 21.82 -13.81 -17.08
CA GLY A 144 21.85 -12.74 -18.09
C GLY A 144 21.60 -11.32 -17.59
N CYS A 145 20.92 -11.12 -16.44
CA CYS A 145 20.62 -9.77 -15.95
C CYS A 145 20.61 -9.62 -14.43
N TRP A 146 20.75 -8.36 -14.01
CA TRP A 146 20.69 -7.91 -12.63
C TRP A 146 19.26 -7.53 -12.24
N THR A 147 18.83 -8.03 -11.08
CA THR A 147 17.54 -7.68 -10.47
C THR A 147 17.74 -7.04 -9.11
N MET A 148 16.86 -6.11 -8.75
CA MET A 148 16.93 -5.43 -7.47
C MET A 148 16.17 -6.21 -6.40
N LEU A 149 16.83 -6.46 -5.27
CA LEU A 149 16.17 -6.76 -4.01
C LEU A 149 15.97 -5.46 -3.24
N LYS A 150 14.77 -5.25 -2.70
CA LYS A 150 14.46 -4.14 -1.80
C LYS A 150 13.67 -4.69 -0.62
N GLY A 151 13.95 -4.17 0.57
CA GLY A 151 13.30 -4.63 1.79
C GLY A 151 13.76 -3.86 3.02
N GLY A 152 13.72 -4.51 4.16
CA GLY A 152 14.22 -3.96 5.41
C GLY A 152 13.54 -4.55 6.63
N PHE A 153 13.90 -4.02 7.80
CA PHE A 153 13.46 -4.57 9.08
C PHE A 153 13.65 -3.57 10.22
N GLN A 154 13.12 -3.89 11.40
CA GLN A 154 13.37 -3.16 12.64
C GLN A 154 13.85 -4.13 13.73
N PRO A 155 15.04 -3.94 14.32
CA PRO A 155 15.53 -4.75 15.41
C PRO A 155 14.67 -4.62 16.66
N GLU A 156 14.46 -5.74 17.35
CA GLU A 156 13.79 -5.78 18.66
C GLU A 156 14.78 -5.57 19.82
N PHE A 157 16.06 -5.85 19.58
CA PHE A 157 17.17 -5.74 20.52
C PHE A 157 18.41 -5.22 19.78
N PRO A 158 19.29 -4.48 20.45
CA PRO A 158 20.60 -4.19 19.89
C PRO A 158 21.44 -5.47 19.90
N LEU A 159 22.02 -5.84 18.77
CA LEU A 159 22.88 -7.01 18.69
C LEU A 159 23.88 -6.88 17.53
N PRO A 160 25.13 -7.34 17.72
CA PRO A 160 25.95 -7.77 16.60
C PRO A 160 25.22 -8.90 15.86
N THR A 161 25.10 -8.79 14.56
CA THR A 161 24.50 -9.82 13.71
C THR A 161 25.29 -9.95 12.42
N GLU A 162 24.82 -10.83 11.55
CA GLU A 162 25.33 -11.07 10.23
C GLU A 162 24.20 -10.89 9.22
N LEU A 163 24.41 -9.98 8.27
CA LEU A 163 23.62 -9.89 7.04
C LEU A 163 24.20 -10.91 6.06
N TYR A 164 23.37 -11.79 5.55
CA TYR A 164 23.78 -12.79 4.56
C TYR A 164 22.69 -12.99 3.52
N PHE A 165 23.04 -13.71 2.46
CA PHE A 165 22.12 -13.94 1.36
C PHE A 165 21.84 -15.43 1.18
N VAL A 166 20.69 -15.74 0.59
CA VAL A 166 20.27 -17.10 0.28
C VAL A 166 19.93 -17.17 -1.20
N CYS A 167 20.40 -18.20 -1.88
CA CYS A 167 20.02 -18.49 -3.26
C CYS A 167 19.55 -19.94 -3.35
N TYR A 168 18.30 -20.12 -3.78
CA TYR A 168 17.63 -21.42 -3.82
C TYR A 168 18.13 -22.33 -4.95
N ASN A 169 18.89 -21.80 -5.91
CA ASN A 169 19.74 -22.60 -6.76
C ASN A 169 21.05 -22.89 -6.01
N LYS A 170 21.32 -24.16 -5.71
CA LYS A 170 22.48 -24.58 -4.92
C LYS A 170 23.80 -24.56 -5.69
N THR A 171 23.78 -24.62 -7.02
CA THR A 171 24.97 -24.89 -7.84
C THR A 171 25.42 -23.68 -8.65
N ALA A 172 24.48 -22.87 -9.15
CA ALA A 172 24.81 -21.69 -9.96
C ALA A 172 25.62 -20.67 -9.14
N ASP A 173 26.65 -20.06 -9.74
CA ASP A 173 27.32 -18.91 -9.14
C ASP A 173 26.28 -17.82 -8.82
N PHE A 174 26.35 -17.26 -7.61
CA PHE A 174 25.43 -16.24 -7.15
C PHE A 174 26.16 -14.91 -6.96
N TRP A 175 25.67 -13.88 -7.64
CA TRP A 175 26.35 -12.60 -7.79
C TRP A 175 25.58 -11.53 -7.04
N VAL A 176 26.30 -10.62 -6.39
CA VAL A 176 25.73 -9.44 -5.73
C VAL A 176 26.51 -8.19 -6.06
N ASP A 177 25.78 -7.08 -6.17
CA ASP A 177 26.37 -5.76 -6.28
C ASP A 177 25.57 -4.67 -5.53
N ASN A 178 26.20 -3.53 -5.28
CA ASN A 178 25.60 -2.28 -4.83
C ASN A 178 24.67 -2.47 -3.61
N VAL A 179 25.20 -3.14 -2.58
CA VAL A 179 24.43 -3.47 -1.36
C VAL A 179 24.32 -2.25 -0.46
N SER A 180 23.13 -1.97 0.05
CA SER A 180 22.87 -0.85 0.95
C SER A 180 22.04 -1.29 2.15
N LEU A 181 22.44 -0.82 3.32
CA LEU A 181 21.67 -0.93 4.55
C LEU A 181 21.66 0.43 5.25
N LYS A 182 20.54 1.15 5.18
CA LYS A 182 20.42 2.48 5.79
C LYS A 182 19.42 2.50 6.93
N GLU A 183 19.89 2.93 8.09
CA GLU A 183 19.14 3.18 9.31
C GLU A 183 18.47 4.56 9.32
N PHE A 184 17.24 4.59 9.81
CA PHE A 184 16.47 5.79 10.12
C PHE A 184 15.90 5.66 11.52
N ASN A 185 16.04 6.69 12.35
CA ASN A 185 15.36 6.67 13.64
C ASN A 185 13.85 6.91 13.47
N LYS A 186 13.07 6.70 14.53
CA LYS A 186 11.61 6.90 14.53
C LYS A 186 11.18 8.30 14.07
N THR A 187 11.91 9.33 14.48
CA THR A 187 11.61 10.73 14.12
C THR A 187 11.82 10.95 12.64
N GLU A 188 12.93 10.49 12.08
CA GLU A 188 13.22 10.58 10.64
C GLU A 188 12.18 9.82 9.82
N TRP A 189 11.84 8.59 10.23
CA TRP A 189 10.83 7.77 9.54
C TRP A 189 9.47 8.48 9.49
N HIS A 190 9.04 9.04 10.63
CA HIS A 190 7.80 9.80 10.71
C HIS A 190 7.85 11.08 9.87
N GLN A 191 8.97 11.81 9.90
CA GLN A 191 9.16 13.00 9.06
C GLN A 191 9.12 12.66 7.56
N HIS A 192 9.63 11.50 7.13
CA HIS A 192 9.48 11.05 5.75
C HIS A 192 8.01 10.80 5.40
N GLN A 193 7.25 10.13 6.28
CA GLN A 193 5.81 9.93 6.09
C GLN A 193 5.08 11.27 5.95
N GLN A 194 5.34 12.24 6.83
CA GLN A 194 4.68 13.55 6.78
C GLN A 194 5.05 14.37 5.53
N ARG A 195 6.33 14.31 5.10
CA ARG A 195 6.77 14.91 3.84
C ARG A 195 6.08 14.26 2.64
N ALA A 196 5.98 12.93 2.63
CA ALA A 196 5.29 12.18 1.59
C ALA A 196 3.80 12.53 1.55
N ILE A 197 3.10 12.52 2.69
CA ILE A 197 1.68 12.93 2.81
C ILE A 197 1.48 14.35 2.27
N THR A 198 2.32 15.31 2.66
CA THR A 198 2.23 16.69 2.18
C THR A 198 2.36 16.78 0.66
N ARG A 199 3.25 15.97 0.09
CA ARG A 199 3.49 15.92 -1.36
C ARG A 199 2.35 15.23 -2.12
N VAL A 200 1.88 14.08 -1.63
CA VAL A 200 1.04 13.16 -2.41
C VAL A 200 -0.45 13.25 -2.05
N ARG A 201 -0.79 13.75 -0.85
CA ARG A 201 -2.16 13.84 -0.32
C ARG A 201 -2.66 15.26 -0.11
N LYS A 202 -1.83 16.29 -0.33
CA LYS A 202 -2.21 17.70 -0.14
C LYS A 202 -1.87 18.58 -1.33
N ARG A 203 -2.53 19.74 -1.40
CA ARG A 203 -2.29 20.81 -2.38
C ARG A 203 -2.32 22.17 -1.71
N LYS A 204 -1.48 23.09 -2.19
CA LYS A 204 -1.54 24.51 -1.83
C LYS A 204 -2.65 25.16 -2.66
N ILE A 205 -3.74 25.56 -2.03
CA ILE A 205 -4.93 26.06 -2.73
C ILE A 205 -5.03 27.57 -2.53
N VAL A 206 -5.28 28.29 -3.61
CA VAL A 206 -5.49 29.73 -3.63
C VAL A 206 -6.85 30.00 -4.25
N LEU A 207 -7.80 30.49 -3.45
CA LEU A 207 -9.04 31.04 -3.97
C LEU A 207 -8.79 32.48 -4.39
N ALA A 208 -9.06 32.81 -5.66
CA ALA A 208 -8.90 34.15 -6.21
C ALA A 208 -10.27 34.77 -6.50
N ILE A 209 -10.72 35.61 -5.58
CA ILE A 209 -12.07 36.19 -5.60
C ILE A 209 -12.03 37.55 -6.30
N LYS A 210 -12.87 37.70 -7.32
CA LYS A 210 -12.97 38.91 -8.14
C LYS A 210 -14.43 39.32 -8.34
N ASP A 211 -14.66 40.59 -8.61
CA ASP A 211 -15.96 41.08 -9.06
C ASP A 211 -16.20 40.74 -10.54
N LYS A 212 -17.37 41.12 -11.05
CA LYS A 212 -17.76 40.93 -12.46
C LYS A 212 -16.85 41.69 -13.46
N LEU A 213 -16.12 42.70 -13.01
CA LEU A 213 -15.16 43.47 -13.81
C LEU A 213 -13.73 42.90 -13.70
N GLY A 214 -13.54 41.81 -12.95
CA GLY A 214 -12.25 41.16 -12.77
C GLY A 214 -11.35 41.80 -11.71
N LYS A 215 -11.87 42.77 -10.94
CA LYS A 215 -11.12 43.45 -9.87
C LYS A 215 -11.13 42.58 -8.60
N PRO A 216 -10.00 42.44 -7.88
CA PRO A 216 -9.96 41.69 -6.64
C PRO A 216 -10.83 42.32 -5.55
N ILE A 217 -11.54 41.47 -4.78
CA ILE A 217 -12.40 41.91 -3.67
C ILE A 217 -11.72 41.60 -2.33
N HIS A 218 -11.40 42.64 -1.56
CA HIS A 218 -10.85 42.53 -0.21
C HIS A 218 -11.94 42.24 0.83
N GLY A 219 -11.62 41.43 1.84
CA GLY A 219 -12.49 41.25 3.01
C GLY A 219 -13.67 40.30 2.84
N VAL A 220 -13.78 39.61 1.70
CA VAL A 220 -14.80 38.58 1.45
C VAL A 220 -14.60 37.46 2.48
N LYS A 221 -15.65 37.15 3.25
CA LYS A 221 -15.62 36.04 4.20
C LYS A 221 -15.63 34.72 3.44
N VAL A 222 -14.71 33.84 3.77
CA VAL A 222 -14.55 32.50 3.18
C VAL A 222 -14.79 31.46 4.26
N ASN A 223 -15.68 30.51 3.99
CA ASN A 223 -15.87 29.29 4.78
C ASN A 223 -15.61 28.08 3.86
N ILE A 224 -14.74 27.17 4.29
CA ILE A 224 -14.35 25.99 3.52
C ILE A 224 -14.66 24.75 4.35
N LYS A 225 -15.53 23.89 3.81
CA LYS A 225 -15.91 22.63 4.41
C LYS A 225 -15.49 21.47 3.52
N PHE A 226 -14.62 20.61 4.03
CA PHE A 226 -14.23 19.36 3.38
C PHE A 226 -15.38 18.34 3.45
N THR A 227 -15.86 17.86 2.32
CA THR A 227 -17.07 17.05 2.24
C THR A 227 -16.75 15.57 2.02
N LYS A 228 -15.85 15.23 1.09
CA LYS A 228 -15.52 13.84 0.74
C LYS A 228 -14.01 13.66 0.53
N PRO A 229 -13.35 12.69 1.18
CA PRO A 229 -11.95 12.42 0.91
C PRO A 229 -11.73 11.75 -0.44
N TYR A 230 -10.60 12.09 -1.09
CA TYR A 230 -10.16 11.42 -2.32
C TYR A 230 -9.58 10.03 -2.05
N PHE A 231 -8.82 9.88 -0.95
CA PHE A 231 -8.27 8.59 -0.54
C PHE A 231 -9.35 7.74 0.12
N HIS A 232 -9.48 6.49 -0.30
CA HIS A 232 -10.51 5.60 0.22
C HIS A 232 -10.07 4.92 1.52
N ILE A 233 -10.92 5.03 2.55
CA ILE A 233 -10.84 4.19 3.73
C ILE A 233 -12.20 3.51 3.85
N GLY A 234 -12.18 2.18 3.88
CA GLY A 234 -13.37 1.35 3.94
C GLY A 234 -13.28 0.26 4.99
N CYS A 235 -14.36 -0.49 5.11
CA CYS A 235 -14.46 -1.61 6.02
C CYS A 235 -15.25 -2.76 5.38
N GLY A 236 -14.82 -4.00 5.63
CA GLY A 236 -15.54 -5.20 5.23
C GLY A 236 -16.85 -5.37 6.00
N VAL A 237 -17.92 -5.78 5.32
CA VAL A 237 -19.25 -5.97 5.92
C VAL A 237 -19.83 -7.35 5.64
N THR A 238 -20.77 -7.75 6.49
CA THR A 238 -21.54 -9.00 6.34
C THR A 238 -23.02 -8.69 6.09
N ASP A 239 -23.79 -9.72 5.74
CA ASP A 239 -25.24 -9.64 5.53
C ASP A 239 -26.03 -9.20 6.76
N THR A 240 -25.45 -9.31 7.96
CA THR A 240 -26.07 -8.81 9.21
C THR A 240 -26.37 -7.31 9.14
N LEU A 241 -25.67 -6.56 8.28
CA LEU A 241 -25.97 -5.15 7.98
C LEU A 241 -27.45 -4.93 7.64
N LEU A 242 -28.08 -5.85 6.90
CA LEU A 242 -29.48 -5.71 6.48
C LEU A 242 -30.47 -5.85 7.64
N GLN A 243 -30.07 -6.58 8.70
CA GLN A 243 -30.95 -6.92 9.82
C GLN A 243 -30.75 -5.98 11.02
N HIS A 244 -29.62 -5.28 11.09
CA HIS A 244 -29.24 -4.48 12.26
C HIS A 244 -29.10 -3.00 11.93
N LYS A 245 -30.13 -2.20 12.24
CA LYS A 245 -30.11 -0.73 12.06
C LYS A 245 -28.94 -0.05 12.77
N LYS A 246 -28.57 -0.51 13.97
CA LYS A 246 -27.39 0.02 14.69
C LYS A 246 -26.08 -0.21 13.93
N TYR A 247 -25.97 -1.32 13.21
CA TYR A 247 -24.78 -1.58 12.38
C TYR A 247 -24.72 -0.63 11.18
N GLN A 248 -25.86 -0.38 10.53
CA GLN A 248 -25.97 0.61 9.46
C GLN A 248 -25.59 2.00 9.97
N GLU A 249 -26.17 2.43 11.11
CA GLU A 249 -25.88 3.73 11.73
C GLU A 249 -24.40 3.87 12.11
N TRP A 250 -23.81 2.82 12.71
CA TRP A 250 -22.38 2.80 13.02
C TRP A 250 -21.53 2.97 11.76
N PHE A 251 -21.80 2.21 10.70
CA PHE A 251 -21.02 2.25 9.46
C PHE A 251 -21.09 3.63 8.81
N LEU A 252 -22.28 4.20 8.70
CA LEU A 252 -22.48 5.54 8.11
C LEU A 252 -21.82 6.62 8.96
N LYS A 253 -21.91 6.52 10.29
CA LYS A 253 -21.29 7.48 11.22
C LYS A 253 -19.75 7.45 11.16
N LYS A 254 -19.14 6.28 10.92
CA LYS A 254 -17.68 6.15 10.73
C LYS A 254 -17.16 6.98 9.56
N GLY A 255 -17.98 7.19 8.53
CA GLY A 255 -17.60 7.98 7.36
C GLY A 255 -16.65 7.25 6.41
N PHE A 256 -16.72 5.91 6.40
CA PHE A 256 -16.06 5.10 5.39
C PHE A 256 -16.56 5.47 3.99
N THR A 257 -15.67 5.52 3.00
CA THR A 257 -16.01 5.86 1.61
C THR A 257 -16.04 4.67 0.67
N ALA A 258 -15.60 3.50 1.14
CA ALA A 258 -15.63 2.25 0.41
C ALA A 258 -16.06 1.08 1.31
N SER A 259 -16.52 0.00 0.71
CA SER A 259 -16.79 -1.26 1.41
C SER A 259 -16.58 -2.46 0.49
N VAL A 260 -16.55 -3.63 1.09
CA VAL A 260 -16.43 -4.93 0.43
C VAL A 260 -17.30 -5.94 1.18
N PHE A 261 -17.94 -6.84 0.45
CA PHE A 261 -18.79 -7.85 1.07
C PHE A 261 -17.95 -9.08 1.39
N THR A 262 -17.89 -9.45 2.66
CA THR A 262 -16.99 -10.51 3.12
C THR A 262 -17.23 -11.87 2.48
N ASN A 263 -18.50 -12.17 2.18
CA ASN A 263 -18.90 -13.44 1.58
C ASN A 263 -19.94 -13.28 0.47
N GLN A 264 -20.77 -12.24 0.54
CA GLN A 264 -22.07 -12.22 -0.14
C GLN A 264 -21.97 -12.12 -1.66
N MET A 265 -20.80 -11.73 -2.19
CA MET A 265 -20.51 -11.75 -3.63
C MET A 265 -19.67 -12.95 -4.08
N LYS A 266 -19.11 -13.75 -3.16
CA LYS A 266 -18.29 -14.93 -3.51
C LYS A 266 -19.13 -15.99 -4.22
N TRP A 267 -18.48 -16.80 -5.06
CA TRP A 267 -19.20 -17.73 -5.93
C TRP A 267 -19.97 -18.79 -5.13
N TYR A 268 -19.36 -19.37 -4.10
CA TYR A 268 -20.06 -20.34 -3.24
C TYR A 268 -21.29 -19.76 -2.53
N TRP A 269 -21.36 -18.44 -2.33
CA TRP A 269 -22.50 -17.79 -1.69
C TRP A 269 -23.64 -17.57 -2.69
N THR A 270 -23.30 -17.08 -3.88
CA THR A 270 -24.26 -16.68 -4.91
C THR A 270 -24.69 -17.84 -5.81
N GLU A 271 -23.94 -18.94 -5.86
CA GLU A 271 -24.30 -20.15 -6.62
C GLU A 271 -23.81 -21.40 -5.88
N SER A 272 -24.37 -21.66 -4.70
CA SER A 272 -24.01 -22.85 -3.89
C SER A 272 -24.38 -24.17 -4.60
N ARG A 273 -25.48 -24.17 -5.35
CA ARG A 273 -25.93 -25.28 -6.20
C ARG A 273 -25.81 -24.86 -7.66
N ARG A 274 -25.21 -25.72 -8.48
CA ARG A 274 -24.97 -25.46 -9.92
C ARG A 274 -26.26 -25.01 -10.61
N GLY A 275 -26.19 -23.91 -11.33
CA GLY A 275 -27.29 -23.33 -12.10
C GLY A 275 -28.34 -22.59 -11.27
N ILE A 276 -28.21 -22.53 -9.95
CA ILE A 276 -29.14 -21.84 -9.05
C ILE A 276 -28.42 -20.63 -8.45
N GLU A 277 -28.50 -19.51 -9.16
CA GLU A 277 -27.94 -18.24 -8.71
C GLU A 277 -28.91 -17.50 -7.78
N ASN A 278 -28.40 -16.95 -6.67
CA ASN A 278 -29.16 -16.13 -5.74
C ASN A 278 -28.35 -14.87 -5.34
N TYR A 279 -28.77 -13.74 -5.89
CA TYR A 279 -28.19 -12.43 -5.62
C TYR A 279 -29.03 -11.57 -4.66
N THR A 280 -30.09 -12.11 -4.05
CA THR A 280 -31.03 -11.34 -3.22
C THR A 280 -30.33 -10.53 -2.12
N ILE A 281 -29.41 -11.18 -1.38
CA ILE A 281 -28.66 -10.54 -0.30
C ILE A 281 -27.61 -9.55 -0.81
N PRO A 282 -26.69 -9.90 -1.73
CA PRO A 282 -25.73 -8.92 -2.24
C PRO A 282 -26.41 -7.75 -2.97
N ASP A 283 -27.53 -7.95 -3.67
CA ASP A 283 -28.30 -6.86 -4.30
C ASP A 283 -28.85 -5.89 -3.24
N ALA A 284 -29.45 -6.40 -2.17
CA ALA A 284 -29.96 -5.55 -1.09
C ALA A 284 -28.85 -4.79 -0.36
N MET A 285 -27.71 -5.45 -0.08
CA MET A 285 -26.54 -4.78 0.51
C MET A 285 -25.99 -3.71 -0.43
N PHE A 286 -25.84 -4.03 -1.71
CA PHE A 286 -25.35 -3.11 -2.72
C PHE A 286 -26.23 -1.86 -2.82
N GLN A 287 -27.56 -2.01 -2.82
CA GLN A 287 -28.48 -0.87 -2.81
C GLN A 287 -28.33 0.01 -1.57
N PHE A 288 -28.11 -0.58 -0.39
CA PHE A 288 -27.83 0.21 0.83
C PHE A 288 -26.60 1.11 0.63
N PHE A 289 -25.49 0.59 0.11
CA PHE A 289 -24.27 1.38 -0.08
C PHE A 289 -24.40 2.40 -1.22
N LYS A 290 -25.06 2.02 -2.32
CA LYS A 290 -25.35 2.92 -3.44
C LYS A 290 -26.15 4.14 -2.99
N ASN A 291 -27.23 3.94 -2.22
CA ASN A 291 -28.06 5.01 -1.68
C ASN A 291 -27.31 5.94 -0.71
N ASN A 292 -26.23 5.46 -0.11
CA ASN A 292 -25.38 6.22 0.81
C ASN A 292 -24.07 6.73 0.17
N ASN A 293 -23.93 6.63 -1.16
CA ASN A 293 -22.74 7.07 -1.91
C ASN A 293 -21.42 6.44 -1.43
N ILE A 294 -21.47 5.19 -0.99
CA ILE A 294 -20.29 4.41 -0.58
C ILE A 294 -19.92 3.46 -1.72
N ALA A 295 -18.65 3.52 -2.13
CA ALA A 295 -18.16 2.71 -3.24
C ALA A 295 -18.02 1.24 -2.84
N ILE A 296 -18.30 0.30 -3.75
CA ILE A 296 -18.18 -1.14 -3.47
C ILE A 296 -17.03 -1.73 -4.29
N ARG A 297 -16.15 -2.46 -3.61
CA ARG A 297 -15.21 -3.40 -4.23
C ARG A 297 -15.91 -4.74 -4.42
N GLY A 298 -15.95 -5.23 -5.64
CA GLY A 298 -16.50 -6.54 -5.97
C GLY A 298 -15.51 -7.64 -5.60
N HIS A 299 -15.86 -8.44 -4.60
CA HIS A 299 -14.99 -9.49 -4.05
C HIS A 299 -15.77 -10.82 -3.89
N THR A 300 -15.46 -11.86 -4.63
CA THR A 300 -14.57 -11.92 -5.81
C THR A 300 -15.26 -12.70 -6.92
N VAL A 301 -14.85 -12.47 -8.16
CA VAL A 301 -15.47 -13.11 -9.34
C VAL A 301 -15.13 -14.61 -9.35
N LEU A 302 -13.84 -14.93 -9.34
CA LEU A 302 -13.26 -16.28 -9.26
C LEU A 302 -12.25 -16.36 -8.11
N TRP A 303 -12.10 -17.53 -7.50
CA TRP A 303 -11.08 -17.77 -6.46
C TRP A 303 -10.28 -19.02 -6.82
N ASP A 304 -8.95 -18.89 -6.92
CA ASP A 304 -8.09 -20.01 -7.31
C ASP A 304 -7.91 -21.04 -6.19
N LYS A 305 -8.23 -20.70 -4.94
CA LYS A 305 -8.13 -21.61 -3.79
C LYS A 305 -9.15 -22.75 -3.92
N PRO A 306 -8.71 -24.02 -4.15
CA PRO A 306 -9.64 -25.10 -4.46
C PRO A 306 -10.68 -25.36 -3.37
N LYS A 307 -10.33 -25.15 -2.10
CA LYS A 307 -11.25 -25.33 -0.96
C LYS A 307 -12.40 -24.33 -0.92
N MET A 308 -12.29 -23.23 -1.66
CA MET A 308 -13.32 -22.18 -1.73
C MET A 308 -14.19 -22.31 -2.98
N ASN A 309 -13.83 -23.22 -3.89
CA ASN A 309 -14.63 -23.55 -5.06
C ASN A 309 -15.70 -24.57 -4.69
N GLN A 310 -16.85 -24.48 -5.35
CA GLN A 310 -17.94 -25.45 -5.16
C GLN A 310 -17.50 -26.83 -5.64
N TYR A 311 -17.94 -27.88 -4.93
CA TYR A 311 -17.55 -29.27 -5.21
C TYR A 311 -17.73 -29.67 -6.68
N TRP A 312 -18.80 -29.20 -7.34
CA TRP A 312 -19.13 -29.53 -8.72
C TRP A 312 -18.19 -28.92 -9.77
N LEU A 313 -17.30 -27.99 -9.39
CA LEU A 313 -16.24 -27.47 -10.27
C LEU A 313 -15.06 -28.44 -10.40
N HIS A 314 -14.89 -29.36 -9.45
CA HIS A 314 -13.68 -30.19 -9.38
C HIS A 314 -13.65 -31.30 -10.43
N ASP A 315 -14.81 -31.84 -10.81
CA ASP A 315 -14.92 -32.98 -11.72
C ASP A 315 -15.18 -32.58 -13.18
N MET A 316 -15.20 -31.27 -13.46
CA MET A 316 -15.43 -30.75 -14.81
C MET A 316 -14.23 -30.98 -15.72
N THR A 317 -14.51 -31.29 -16.99
CA THR A 317 -13.51 -31.22 -18.05
C THR A 317 -13.00 -29.78 -18.22
N PRO A 318 -11.79 -29.58 -18.78
CA PRO A 318 -11.26 -28.24 -19.05
C PRO A 318 -12.23 -27.32 -19.80
N LYS A 319 -12.93 -27.85 -20.81
CA LYS A 319 -13.91 -27.10 -21.61
C LYS A 319 -15.15 -26.71 -20.81
N GLU A 320 -15.68 -27.62 -19.99
CA GLU A 320 -16.83 -27.33 -19.13
C GLU A 320 -16.49 -26.33 -18.04
N LEU A 321 -15.31 -26.46 -17.44
CA LEU A 321 -14.83 -25.54 -16.41
C LEU A 321 -14.65 -24.14 -16.99
N LEU A 322 -14.03 -24.03 -18.18
CA LEU A 322 -13.89 -22.75 -18.88
C LEU A 322 -15.24 -22.11 -19.17
N ALA A 323 -16.18 -22.84 -19.78
CA ALA A 323 -17.50 -22.32 -20.07
C ALA A 323 -18.24 -21.87 -18.80
N THR A 324 -18.05 -22.61 -17.70
CA THR A 324 -18.68 -22.30 -16.41
C THR A 324 -18.05 -21.07 -15.74
N ALA A 325 -16.73 -20.93 -15.80
CA ALA A 325 -16.01 -19.75 -15.32
C ALA A 325 -16.43 -18.49 -16.12
N ILE A 326 -16.53 -18.59 -17.45
CA ILE A 326 -17.01 -17.48 -18.29
C ILE A 326 -18.45 -17.09 -17.92
N ARG A 327 -19.35 -18.06 -17.73
CA ARG A 327 -20.72 -17.79 -17.28
C ARG A 327 -20.75 -17.06 -15.93
N ARG A 328 -19.88 -17.46 -15.00
CA ARG A 328 -19.74 -16.81 -13.70
C ARG A 328 -19.30 -15.36 -13.84
N ILE A 329 -18.24 -15.10 -14.61
CA ILE A 329 -17.75 -13.74 -14.87
C ILE A 329 -18.88 -12.89 -15.45
N ALA A 330 -19.57 -13.41 -16.48
CA ALA A 330 -20.69 -12.74 -17.11
C ALA A 330 -21.84 -12.44 -16.13
N SER A 331 -22.26 -13.41 -15.31
CA SER A 331 -23.40 -13.24 -14.41
C SER A 331 -23.17 -12.15 -13.36
N ILE A 332 -22.06 -12.23 -12.63
CA ILE A 332 -21.83 -11.29 -11.52
C ILE A 332 -21.40 -9.90 -12.01
N MET A 333 -20.51 -9.82 -13.00
CA MET A 333 -20.00 -8.52 -13.44
C MET A 333 -21.04 -7.75 -14.26
N ALA A 334 -21.80 -8.40 -15.13
CA ALA A 334 -22.85 -7.71 -15.89
C ALA A 334 -23.96 -7.17 -14.97
N ARG A 335 -24.23 -7.85 -13.86
CA ARG A 335 -25.23 -7.42 -12.87
C ARG A 335 -24.91 -6.08 -12.20
N TYR A 336 -23.62 -5.80 -11.94
CA TYR A 336 -23.18 -4.58 -11.23
C TYR A 336 -22.32 -3.65 -12.10
N SER A 337 -22.28 -3.88 -13.41
CA SER A 337 -21.48 -3.11 -14.36
C SER A 337 -21.77 -1.61 -14.26
N ASN A 338 -20.72 -0.79 -14.34
CA ASN A 338 -20.74 0.67 -14.16
C ASN A 338 -21.03 1.21 -12.75
N ASP A 339 -21.47 0.37 -11.81
CA ASP A 339 -21.68 0.82 -10.44
C ASP A 339 -20.60 0.35 -9.46
N ILE A 340 -19.98 -0.81 -9.73
CA ILE A 340 -18.76 -1.22 -9.04
C ILE A 340 -17.56 -0.56 -9.71
N PHE A 341 -16.67 0.01 -8.89
CA PHE A 341 -15.48 0.72 -9.40
C PHE A 341 -14.23 -0.17 -9.39
N GLU A 342 -14.23 -1.29 -8.66
CA GLU A 342 -13.11 -2.22 -8.56
C GLU A 342 -13.57 -3.67 -8.44
N TRP A 343 -12.89 -4.58 -9.15
CA TRP A 343 -13.14 -6.02 -9.08
C TRP A 343 -11.88 -6.80 -8.74
N ASP A 344 -11.95 -7.63 -7.70
CA ASP A 344 -11.01 -8.73 -7.52
C ASP A 344 -11.44 -9.84 -8.49
N VAL A 345 -10.77 -9.96 -9.64
CA VAL A 345 -11.19 -10.85 -10.73
C VAL A 345 -10.84 -12.31 -10.42
N VAL A 346 -9.57 -12.58 -10.14
CA VAL A 346 -9.11 -13.90 -9.68
C VAL A 346 -8.35 -13.71 -8.36
N ASN A 347 -8.95 -14.18 -7.27
CA ASN A 347 -8.34 -14.10 -5.95
C ASN A 347 -7.32 -15.23 -5.72
N GLU A 348 -6.20 -14.92 -5.06
CA GLU A 348 -5.16 -15.85 -4.60
C GLU A 348 -4.52 -16.71 -5.72
N ASN A 349 -4.33 -16.09 -6.87
CA ASN A 349 -3.83 -16.67 -8.12
C ASN A 349 -2.29 -16.87 -8.16
N LEU A 350 -1.56 -16.51 -7.09
CA LEU A 350 -0.14 -16.85 -6.95
C LEU A 350 0.07 -18.06 -6.03
N HIS A 351 -0.66 -18.11 -4.92
CA HIS A 351 -0.61 -19.27 -4.01
C HIS A 351 -1.31 -20.49 -4.59
N PHE A 352 -2.34 -20.28 -5.41
CA PHE A 352 -3.12 -21.33 -6.04
C PHE A 352 -3.28 -21.04 -7.53
N LYS A 353 -3.58 -22.09 -8.31
CA LYS A 353 -3.64 -22.05 -9.78
C LYS A 353 -4.67 -23.03 -10.33
N PHE A 354 -5.83 -23.11 -9.66
CA PHE A 354 -6.88 -24.09 -9.97
C PHE A 354 -7.36 -23.97 -11.42
N TYR A 355 -7.60 -22.75 -11.90
CA TYR A 355 -8.08 -22.56 -13.27
C TYR A 355 -6.97 -22.78 -14.30
N GLU A 356 -5.76 -22.28 -14.06
CA GLU A 356 -4.61 -22.43 -14.97
C GLU A 356 -4.16 -23.89 -15.11
N ASP A 357 -4.13 -24.67 -14.01
CA ASP A 357 -3.75 -26.08 -14.04
C ASP A 357 -4.73 -26.94 -14.85
N LYS A 358 -6.00 -26.54 -14.91
CA LYS A 358 -7.06 -27.32 -15.58
C LYS A 358 -7.36 -26.84 -17.00
N ILE A 359 -7.44 -25.53 -17.21
CA ILE A 359 -7.83 -24.91 -18.48
C ILE A 359 -6.59 -24.61 -19.34
N GLY A 360 -5.47 -24.28 -18.70
CA GLY A 360 -4.21 -23.89 -19.33
C GLY A 360 -3.70 -22.55 -18.83
N ALA A 361 -2.40 -22.30 -18.99
CA ALA A 361 -1.69 -21.14 -18.43
C ALA A 361 -2.30 -19.77 -18.80
N GLN A 362 -2.95 -19.66 -19.96
CA GLN A 362 -3.57 -18.41 -20.40
C GLN A 362 -4.94 -18.10 -19.76
N ALA A 363 -5.48 -18.98 -18.90
CA ALA A 363 -6.81 -18.83 -18.32
C ALA A 363 -7.00 -17.49 -17.61
N SER A 364 -6.03 -17.07 -16.79
CA SER A 364 -6.10 -15.79 -16.06
C SER A 364 -6.12 -14.61 -17.01
N GLY A 365 -5.20 -14.56 -17.98
CA GLY A 365 -5.19 -13.53 -19.04
C GLY A 365 -6.54 -13.37 -19.73
N MET A 366 -7.14 -14.50 -20.13
CA MET A 366 -8.47 -14.53 -20.74
C MET A 366 -9.57 -14.03 -19.80
N PHE A 367 -9.55 -14.39 -18.52
CA PHE A 367 -10.56 -13.94 -17.56
C PHE A 367 -10.51 -12.43 -17.32
N TYR A 368 -9.32 -11.83 -17.21
CA TYR A 368 -9.17 -10.38 -17.11
C TYR A 368 -9.63 -9.67 -18.39
N HIS A 369 -9.37 -10.26 -19.56
CA HIS A 369 -9.87 -9.72 -20.83
C HIS A 369 -11.41 -9.68 -20.85
N ILE A 370 -12.06 -10.81 -20.52
CA ILE A 370 -13.52 -10.91 -20.49
C ILE A 370 -14.13 -9.97 -19.44
N ALA A 371 -13.51 -9.90 -18.25
CA ALA A 371 -13.91 -8.98 -17.19
C ALA A 371 -13.89 -7.52 -17.67
N HIS A 372 -12.82 -7.10 -18.35
CA HIS A 372 -12.72 -5.76 -18.91
C HIS A 372 -13.78 -5.47 -19.98
N VAL A 373 -14.06 -6.45 -20.86
CA VAL A 373 -15.09 -6.29 -21.89
C VAL A 373 -16.48 -6.10 -21.28
N ILE A 374 -16.79 -6.77 -20.17
CA ILE A 374 -18.09 -6.65 -19.49
C ILE A 374 -18.22 -5.34 -18.70
N ASP A 375 -17.16 -4.93 -18.00
CA ASP A 375 -17.17 -3.73 -17.15
C ASP A 375 -15.92 -2.86 -17.38
N PRO A 376 -15.85 -2.14 -18.51
CA PRO A 376 -14.63 -1.42 -18.92
C PRO A 376 -14.29 -0.22 -18.02
N ASN A 377 -15.25 0.22 -17.19
CA ASN A 377 -15.08 1.36 -16.28
C ASN A 377 -14.51 0.96 -14.91
N ALA A 378 -14.57 -0.32 -14.56
CA ALA A 378 -14.02 -0.82 -13.30
C ALA A 378 -12.52 -1.10 -13.42
N THR A 379 -11.76 -0.74 -12.38
CA THR A 379 -10.37 -1.17 -12.25
C THR A 379 -10.34 -2.65 -11.85
N LEU A 380 -9.59 -3.47 -12.59
CA LEU A 380 -9.44 -4.88 -12.27
C LEU A 380 -8.25 -5.07 -11.34
N TYR A 381 -8.39 -5.92 -10.33
CA TYR A 381 -7.34 -6.21 -9.35
C TYR A 381 -6.96 -7.68 -9.40
N LEU A 382 -5.66 -7.91 -9.35
CA LEU A 382 -5.12 -9.11 -8.73
C LEU A 382 -5.21 -8.93 -7.21
N ASN A 383 -5.58 -9.96 -6.46
CA ASN A 383 -5.71 -9.85 -5.00
C ASN A 383 -5.04 -11.05 -4.33
N GLU A 384 -4.06 -10.79 -3.47
CA GLU A 384 -3.19 -11.84 -2.92
C GLU A 384 -2.72 -11.51 -1.49
N PHE A 385 -2.48 -12.55 -0.68
CA PHE A 385 -1.95 -12.44 0.68
C PHE A 385 -0.44 -12.68 0.75
N ASN A 386 0.17 -12.38 1.89
CA ASN A 386 1.59 -12.54 2.23
C ASN A 386 2.60 -11.73 1.41
N SER A 387 2.21 -11.06 0.33
CA SER A 387 3.12 -10.22 -0.47
C SER A 387 3.70 -9.04 0.32
N LEU A 388 2.91 -8.46 1.22
CA LEU A 388 3.27 -7.28 2.03
C LEU A 388 3.68 -7.67 3.47
N GLU A 389 3.22 -8.82 3.93
CA GLU A 389 3.20 -9.23 5.34
C GLU A 389 4.42 -10.08 5.71
N ILE A 390 4.86 -10.95 4.79
CA ILE A 390 5.91 -11.95 5.04
C ILE A 390 7.06 -11.77 4.04
N PRO A 391 8.22 -11.23 4.47
CA PRO A 391 9.42 -11.32 3.66
C PRO A 391 9.80 -12.78 3.41
N GLY A 392 10.04 -13.13 2.15
CA GLY A 392 10.43 -14.48 1.77
C GLY A 392 9.28 -15.46 1.52
N ASP A 393 8.03 -14.98 1.39
CA ASP A 393 6.97 -15.83 0.87
C ASP A 393 7.38 -16.39 -0.51
N LEU A 394 7.34 -17.73 -0.63
CA LEU A 394 7.85 -18.43 -1.79
C LEU A 394 6.89 -18.41 -2.98
N TYR A 395 5.65 -17.98 -2.81
CA TYR A 395 4.63 -17.98 -3.86
C TYR A 395 4.28 -16.55 -4.28
N ALA A 396 4.00 -15.68 -3.31
CA ALA A 396 3.46 -14.35 -3.52
C ALA A 396 4.44 -13.21 -3.19
N GLY A 397 5.75 -13.48 -3.17
CA GLY A 397 6.76 -12.42 -3.08
C GLY A 397 6.61 -11.36 -4.19
N PRO A 398 7.04 -10.10 -3.96
CA PRO A 398 6.71 -8.96 -4.81
C PRO A 398 7.07 -9.16 -6.30
N HIS A 399 8.23 -9.76 -6.58
CA HIS A 399 8.65 -10.07 -7.96
C HIS A 399 7.75 -11.10 -8.64
N LYS A 400 7.30 -12.15 -7.93
CA LYS A 400 6.37 -13.14 -8.48
C LYS A 400 5.02 -12.53 -8.78
N TYR A 401 4.55 -11.66 -7.89
CA TYR A 401 3.32 -10.89 -8.10
C TYR A 401 3.42 -9.99 -9.34
N ILE A 402 4.49 -9.22 -9.47
CA ILE A 402 4.73 -8.41 -10.68
C ILE A 402 4.81 -9.29 -11.94
N ASN A 403 5.44 -10.47 -11.86
CA ASN A 403 5.49 -11.39 -12.99
C ASN A 403 4.11 -11.93 -13.37
N LYS A 404 3.26 -12.29 -12.42
CA LYS A 404 1.87 -12.70 -12.70
C LYS A 404 1.06 -11.57 -13.33
N TRP A 405 1.27 -10.33 -12.86
CA TRP A 405 0.71 -9.14 -13.51
C TRP A 405 1.18 -8.98 -14.96
N ARG A 406 2.47 -9.18 -15.24
CA ARG A 406 3.02 -9.17 -16.61
C ARG A 406 2.39 -10.28 -17.46
N GLU A 407 2.29 -11.50 -16.94
CA GLU A 407 1.69 -12.66 -17.62
C GLU A 407 0.27 -12.37 -18.08
N ILE A 408 -0.58 -11.81 -17.22
CA ILE A 408 -1.96 -11.47 -17.56
C ILE A 408 -2.02 -10.40 -18.65
N ARG A 409 -1.11 -9.41 -18.62
CA ARG A 409 -1.04 -8.35 -19.64
C ARG A 409 -0.51 -8.83 -21.00
N LEU A 410 0.20 -9.95 -21.05
CA LEU A 410 0.66 -10.55 -22.31
C LEU A 410 -0.47 -11.21 -23.11
N TYR A 411 -1.63 -11.44 -22.51
CA TYR A 411 -2.79 -11.96 -23.22
C TYR A 411 -3.32 -10.93 -24.24
N PRO A 412 -3.65 -11.33 -25.48
CA PRO A 412 -4.12 -10.41 -26.51
C PRO A 412 -5.33 -9.59 -26.05
N GLY A 413 -5.23 -8.26 -26.15
CA GLY A 413 -6.27 -7.33 -25.70
C GLY A 413 -6.12 -6.85 -24.24
N ASN A 414 -5.10 -7.32 -23.51
CA ASN A 414 -4.82 -6.87 -22.15
C ASN A 414 -3.70 -5.80 -22.04
N GLU A 415 -3.13 -5.38 -23.17
CA GLU A 415 -1.88 -4.61 -23.22
C GLU A 415 -2.03 -3.26 -22.50
N ASN A 416 -3.20 -2.63 -22.57
CA ASN A 416 -3.50 -1.33 -21.97
C ASN A 416 -4.40 -1.42 -20.73
N LEU A 417 -4.65 -2.61 -20.20
CA LEU A 417 -5.48 -2.74 -19.01
C LEU A 417 -4.79 -2.19 -17.77
N THR A 418 -5.54 -1.38 -17.04
CA THR A 418 -5.19 -1.03 -15.66
C THR A 418 -5.51 -2.21 -14.77
N ILE A 419 -4.48 -2.97 -14.40
CA ILE A 419 -4.58 -4.07 -13.45
C ILE A 419 -3.86 -3.65 -12.17
N GLY A 420 -4.65 -3.35 -11.14
CA GLY A 420 -4.16 -2.95 -9.83
C GLY A 420 -3.63 -4.10 -8.99
N PHE A 421 -2.86 -3.76 -7.96
CA PHE A 421 -2.34 -4.69 -6.96
C PHE A 421 -3.18 -4.61 -5.69
N GLY A 422 -3.99 -5.63 -5.45
CA GLY A 422 -4.71 -5.87 -4.21
C GLY A 422 -3.83 -6.67 -3.26
N LEU A 423 -3.48 -6.05 -2.14
CA LEU A 423 -2.69 -6.65 -1.08
C LEU A 423 -3.65 -6.94 0.07
N GLN A 424 -3.98 -8.22 0.31
CA GLN A 424 -4.93 -8.58 1.36
C GLN A 424 -4.49 -7.99 2.70
N ALA A 425 -3.20 -8.02 3.00
CA ALA A 425 -2.63 -7.39 4.20
C ALA A 425 -3.15 -8.02 5.50
N HIS A 426 -3.26 -9.36 5.49
CA HIS A 426 -3.57 -10.17 6.67
C HIS A 426 -2.30 -10.38 7.50
N PHE A 427 -2.01 -9.47 8.41
CA PHE A 427 -0.77 -9.53 9.19
C PHE A 427 -0.79 -10.67 10.22
N GLY A 428 0.38 -11.21 10.55
CA GLY A 428 0.54 -12.22 11.59
C GLY A 428 0.60 -11.64 13.01
N LEU A 429 0.82 -12.52 14.00
CA LEU A 429 1.01 -12.13 15.41
C LEU A 429 2.30 -11.33 15.67
N GLY A 430 3.29 -11.46 14.78
CA GLY A 430 4.58 -10.77 14.89
C GLY A 430 4.48 -9.28 14.56
N LYS A 431 5.50 -8.52 14.96
CA LYS A 431 5.59 -7.10 14.63
C LYS A 431 5.70 -6.90 13.10
N PRO A 432 4.83 -6.09 12.47
CA PRO A 432 4.93 -5.76 11.06
C PRO A 432 6.21 -5.00 10.71
N LEU A 433 6.79 -5.33 9.56
CA LEU A 433 8.08 -4.81 9.12
C LEU A 433 7.91 -3.56 8.24
N MET A 434 7.72 -2.38 8.83
CA MET A 434 7.50 -1.12 8.09
C MET A 434 8.50 -0.86 6.94
N PRO A 435 9.83 -1.08 7.07
CA PRO A 435 10.75 -0.89 5.95
C PRO A 435 10.54 -1.89 4.81
N TYR A 436 10.17 -3.14 5.14
CA TYR A 436 9.79 -4.14 4.13
C TYR A 436 8.48 -3.74 3.45
N ILE A 437 7.45 -3.36 4.21
CA ILE A 437 6.17 -2.88 3.68
C ILE A 437 6.41 -1.73 2.69
N ARG A 438 7.18 -0.69 3.08
CA ARG A 438 7.51 0.43 2.18
C ARG A 438 8.23 -0.04 0.92
N ALA A 439 9.22 -0.93 1.06
CA ALA A 439 9.98 -1.45 -0.07
C ALA A 439 9.14 -2.26 -1.07
N VAL A 440 8.19 -3.06 -0.58
CA VAL A 440 7.22 -3.79 -1.41
C VAL A 440 6.32 -2.82 -2.17
N LEU A 441 5.82 -1.79 -1.49
CA LEU A 441 5.01 -0.74 -2.12
C LEU A 441 5.80 0.05 -3.18
N ASP A 442 7.09 0.31 -2.96
CA ASP A 442 7.99 0.93 -3.94
C ASP A 442 8.10 0.05 -5.20
N LEU A 443 8.35 -1.25 -5.03
CA LEU A 443 8.46 -2.20 -6.15
C LEU A 443 7.17 -2.23 -6.98
N PHE A 444 6.01 -2.36 -6.34
CA PHE A 444 4.73 -2.32 -7.07
C PHE A 444 4.48 -0.97 -7.74
N SER A 445 4.91 0.14 -7.13
CA SER A 445 4.74 1.47 -7.71
C SER A 445 5.59 1.72 -8.96
N GLU A 446 6.56 0.86 -9.27
CA GLU A 446 7.26 0.94 -10.56
C GLU A 446 6.40 0.53 -11.74
N THR A 447 5.36 -0.30 -11.52
CA THR A 447 4.39 -0.66 -12.57
C THR A 447 3.45 0.49 -12.95
N LYS A 448 3.39 1.55 -12.12
CA LYS A 448 2.44 2.68 -12.22
C LYS A 448 0.97 2.27 -12.15
N MET A 449 0.69 1.08 -11.62
CA MET A 449 -0.66 0.60 -11.34
C MET A 449 -1.11 1.00 -9.92
N PRO A 450 -2.43 1.13 -9.68
CA PRO A 450 -2.94 1.45 -8.34
C PRO A 450 -2.71 0.30 -7.37
N ILE A 451 -2.40 0.63 -6.11
CA ILE A 451 -2.21 -0.34 -5.02
C ILE A 451 -3.27 -0.12 -3.96
N TRP A 452 -3.87 -1.20 -3.49
CA TRP A 452 -4.81 -1.19 -2.36
C TRP A 452 -4.41 -2.19 -1.30
N LEU A 453 -4.58 -1.80 -0.04
CA LEU A 453 -4.69 -2.77 1.04
C LEU A 453 -6.17 -3.17 1.11
N THR A 454 -6.48 -4.40 0.73
CA THR A 454 -7.85 -4.82 0.38
C THR A 454 -8.59 -5.54 1.50
N GLU A 455 -7.87 -6.13 2.45
CA GLU A 455 -8.43 -6.95 3.54
C GLU A 455 -7.63 -6.76 4.85
N MET A 456 -7.15 -5.54 5.11
CA MET A 456 -6.16 -5.31 6.15
C MET A 456 -6.73 -5.63 7.55
N ASP A 457 -6.13 -6.61 8.20
CA ASP A 457 -6.37 -6.93 9.61
C ASP A 457 -5.08 -7.33 10.33
N ILE A 458 -5.17 -7.32 11.66
CA ILE A 458 -4.08 -7.68 12.55
C ILE A 458 -4.70 -8.52 13.66
N PRO A 459 -4.16 -9.70 13.99
CA PRO A 459 -4.65 -10.55 15.06
C PRO A 459 -4.69 -9.82 16.40
N ASN A 460 -5.65 -10.20 17.24
CA ASN A 460 -5.83 -9.60 18.56
C ASN A 460 -4.61 -9.90 19.47
N ASN A 461 -3.85 -8.85 19.79
CA ASN A 461 -2.74 -8.87 20.74
C ASN A 461 -2.57 -7.50 21.42
N ALA A 462 -1.70 -7.41 22.43
CA ALA A 462 -1.49 -6.19 23.22
C ALA A 462 -1.05 -4.95 22.40
N ASN A 463 -0.48 -5.15 21.21
CA ASN A 463 -0.01 -4.10 20.31
C ASN A 463 -0.90 -3.92 19.07
N GLN A 464 -2.06 -4.58 18.97
CA GLN A 464 -2.90 -4.58 17.77
C GLN A 464 -3.22 -3.15 17.29
N ALA A 465 -3.64 -2.27 18.19
CA ALA A 465 -3.95 -0.87 17.86
C ALA A 465 -2.72 -0.07 17.40
N VAL A 466 -1.54 -0.34 17.99
CA VAL A 466 -0.27 0.31 17.61
C VAL A 466 0.15 -0.13 16.21
N TYR A 467 0.11 -1.43 15.93
CA TYR A 467 0.46 -1.98 14.62
C TYR A 467 -0.53 -1.51 13.54
N LEU A 468 -1.82 -1.39 13.88
CA LEU A 468 -2.82 -0.83 12.98
C LEU A 468 -2.48 0.61 12.60
N GLU A 469 -2.11 1.44 13.58
CA GLU A 469 -1.69 2.82 13.32
C GLU A 469 -0.45 2.87 12.43
N GLU A 470 0.58 2.06 12.73
CA GLU A 470 1.83 2.04 11.96
C GLU A 470 1.60 1.63 10.49
N ILE A 471 0.84 0.56 10.25
CA ILE A 471 0.54 0.07 8.89
C ILE A 471 -0.30 1.08 8.12
N MET A 472 -1.38 1.62 8.72
CA MET A 472 -2.24 2.58 8.04
C MET A 472 -1.48 3.86 7.67
N ARG A 473 -0.60 4.35 8.55
CA ARG A 473 0.26 5.51 8.25
C ARG A 473 1.23 5.23 7.12
N GLU A 474 1.81 4.04 7.10
CA GLU A 474 2.73 3.63 6.04
C GLU A 474 2.02 3.62 4.69
N ALA A 475 0.89 2.91 4.60
CA ALA A 475 0.06 2.84 3.41
C ALA A 475 -0.45 4.22 2.96
N PHE A 476 -1.01 5.03 3.85
CA PHE A 476 -1.54 6.35 3.50
C PHE A 476 -0.45 7.31 2.99
N SER A 477 0.77 7.23 3.55
CA SER A 477 1.89 8.08 3.14
C SER A 477 2.50 7.68 1.79
N HIS A 478 2.31 6.44 1.35
CA HIS A 478 2.95 5.92 0.14
C HIS A 478 2.29 6.44 -1.14
N PRO A 479 3.05 6.96 -2.13
CA PRO A 479 2.48 7.56 -3.35
C PRO A 479 1.61 6.61 -4.18
N GLY A 480 1.97 5.33 -4.28
CA GLY A 480 1.26 4.35 -5.12
C GLY A 480 -0.01 3.74 -4.49
N VAL A 481 -0.25 3.97 -3.19
CA VAL A 481 -1.46 3.43 -2.53
C VAL A 481 -2.63 4.38 -2.74
N GLU A 482 -3.78 3.84 -3.10
CA GLU A 482 -4.99 4.63 -3.39
C GLU A 482 -6.15 4.37 -2.42
N GLY A 483 -6.13 3.24 -1.71
CA GLY A 483 -7.13 2.96 -0.68
C GLY A 483 -6.73 1.86 0.31
N ILE A 484 -7.47 1.83 1.41
CA ILE A 484 -7.35 0.84 2.48
C ILE A 484 -8.77 0.36 2.82
N ILE A 485 -8.97 -0.95 2.82
CA ILE A 485 -10.12 -1.60 3.44
C ILE A 485 -9.63 -2.29 4.72
N VAL A 486 -10.24 -1.93 5.84
CA VAL A 486 -10.05 -2.61 7.12
C VAL A 486 -10.95 -3.84 7.16
N TRP A 487 -10.39 -5.03 7.33
CA TRP A 487 -11.14 -6.28 7.37
C TRP A 487 -11.64 -6.58 8.77
N ALA A 488 -12.67 -5.84 9.18
CA ALA A 488 -13.28 -5.95 10.50
C ALA A 488 -14.80 -6.21 10.42
N PRO A 489 -15.23 -7.32 9.78
CA PRO A 489 -16.65 -7.65 9.72
C PRO A 489 -17.22 -7.91 11.11
N TRP A 490 -18.46 -7.49 11.32
CA TRP A 490 -19.19 -7.76 12.56
C TRP A 490 -20.35 -8.76 12.33
N LYS A 491 -20.52 -9.67 13.28
CA LYS A 491 -21.66 -10.59 13.39
C LYS A 491 -22.11 -10.70 14.85
N PRO A 492 -23.44 -10.68 15.13
CA PRO A 492 -23.95 -10.82 16.49
C PRO A 492 -23.45 -12.10 17.18
N GLY A 493 -22.96 -12.00 18.41
CA GLY A 493 -22.54 -13.14 19.25
C GLY A 493 -21.23 -13.83 18.84
N ILE A 494 -20.73 -13.56 17.64
CA ILE A 494 -19.39 -13.94 17.17
C ILE A 494 -18.44 -12.73 17.26
N ASN A 495 -18.99 -11.52 17.29
CA ASN A 495 -18.31 -10.23 17.17
C ASN A 495 -17.53 -10.14 15.84
N CYS A 496 -16.21 -9.96 15.89
CA CYS A 496 -15.32 -9.92 14.73
C CYS A 496 -14.35 -11.11 14.73
N THR A 497 -13.65 -11.35 13.62
CA THR A 497 -12.67 -12.44 13.48
C THR A 497 -11.29 -12.06 14.06
N SER A 498 -10.48 -11.33 13.29
CA SER A 498 -9.10 -10.97 13.65
C SER A 498 -9.04 -9.60 14.31
N LEU A 499 -9.84 -8.65 13.81
CA LEU A 499 -9.83 -7.24 14.18
C LEU A 499 -11.26 -6.74 14.41
N CYS A 500 -11.50 -6.17 15.58
CA CYS A 500 -12.79 -5.55 15.94
C CYS A 500 -12.59 -4.05 15.94
N LEU A 501 -13.38 -3.30 15.17
CA LEU A 501 -13.47 -1.84 15.33
C LEU A 501 -14.54 -1.43 16.35
N MET A 502 -15.42 -2.37 16.73
CA MET A 502 -16.46 -2.16 17.72
C MET A 502 -16.76 -3.45 18.50
N ASP A 503 -17.45 -3.31 19.64
CA ASP A 503 -18.04 -4.43 20.39
C ASP A 503 -19.49 -4.72 19.94
N ASP A 504 -20.13 -5.73 20.55
CA ASP A 504 -21.53 -6.10 20.26
C ASP A 504 -22.56 -5.03 20.67
N ASN A 505 -22.15 -4.03 21.46
CA ASN A 505 -22.96 -2.87 21.81
C ASN A 505 -22.71 -1.68 20.87
N PHE A 506 -21.90 -1.86 19.82
CA PHE A 506 -21.48 -0.83 18.86
C PHE A 506 -20.62 0.28 19.50
N ASN A 507 -20.00 0.02 20.65
CA ASN A 507 -18.98 0.91 21.23
C ASN A 507 -17.65 0.68 20.52
N ASN A 508 -16.84 1.73 20.43
CA ASN A 508 -15.52 1.64 19.79
C ASN A 508 -14.58 0.75 20.61
N THR A 509 -13.77 -0.03 19.89
CA THR A 509 -12.58 -0.67 20.49
C THR A 509 -11.38 0.28 20.38
N ALA A 510 -10.26 -0.08 21.00
CA ALA A 510 -9.01 0.65 20.82
C ALA A 510 -8.58 0.73 19.34
N ALA A 511 -8.79 -0.34 18.56
CA ALA A 511 -8.54 -0.31 17.12
C ALA A 511 -9.51 0.63 16.39
N GLY A 512 -10.79 0.63 16.78
CA GLY A 512 -11.78 1.58 16.28
C GLY A 512 -11.41 3.05 16.54
N ASP A 513 -10.86 3.34 17.72
CA ASP A 513 -10.39 4.68 18.09
C ASP A 513 -9.20 5.13 17.24
N ILE A 514 -8.29 4.21 16.90
CA ILE A 514 -7.16 4.49 16.00
C ILE A 514 -7.66 4.83 14.59
N VAL A 515 -8.59 4.06 14.04
CA VAL A 515 -9.17 4.35 12.72
C VAL A 515 -9.85 5.73 12.73
N ASP A 516 -10.64 6.06 13.76
CA ASP A 516 -11.30 7.36 13.89
C ASP A 516 -10.32 8.52 14.06
N LYS A 517 -9.22 8.30 14.79
CA LYS A 517 -8.12 9.27 14.95
C LYS A 517 -7.48 9.56 13.58
N LEU A 518 -7.10 8.55 12.83
CA LEU A 518 -6.43 8.71 11.54
C LEU A 518 -7.35 9.32 10.49
N MET A 519 -8.61 8.89 10.41
CA MET A 519 -9.60 9.50 9.52
C MET A 519 -9.88 10.97 9.85
N ARG A 520 -9.78 11.40 11.10
CA ARG A 520 -9.84 12.84 11.45
C ARG A 520 -8.57 13.59 11.08
N GLU A 521 -7.40 12.99 11.28
CA GLU A 521 -6.10 13.57 10.95
C GLU A 521 -5.97 13.83 9.44
N TRP A 522 -6.49 12.92 8.61
CA TRP A 522 -6.35 12.95 7.15
C TRP A 522 -7.49 13.69 6.44
N ARG A 523 -7.94 14.79 7.05
CA ARG A 523 -8.96 15.67 6.49
C ARG A 523 -8.55 17.12 6.67
N THR A 524 -9.04 17.98 5.78
CA THR A 524 -8.89 19.43 5.99
C THR A 524 -9.88 19.87 7.07
N PRO A 525 -9.42 20.45 8.20
CA PRO A 525 -10.31 21.05 9.18
C PRO A 525 -11.12 22.17 8.54
N GLU A 526 -12.32 22.44 9.04
CA GLU A 526 -13.11 23.58 8.56
C GLU A 526 -12.30 24.88 8.67
N GLN A 527 -12.18 25.60 7.56
CA GLN A 527 -11.41 26.84 7.49
C GLN A 527 -12.35 28.04 7.38
N ASN A 528 -12.07 29.07 8.16
CA ASN A 528 -12.77 30.35 8.10
C ASN A 528 -11.74 31.47 7.95
N GLY A 529 -12.06 32.49 7.15
CA GLY A 529 -11.20 33.66 7.05
C GLY A 529 -11.72 34.71 6.09
N LYS A 530 -10.83 35.60 5.66
CA LYS A 530 -11.16 36.68 4.73
C LYS A 530 -10.10 36.79 3.64
N THR A 531 -10.51 37.24 2.45
CA THR A 531 -9.57 37.54 1.36
C THR A 531 -8.68 38.73 1.72
N ASN A 532 -7.42 38.67 1.29
CA ASN A 532 -6.46 39.77 1.43
C ASN A 532 -6.73 40.90 0.42
N SER A 533 -5.91 41.96 0.41
CA SER A 533 -6.07 43.12 -0.48
C SER A 533 -5.99 42.78 -1.98
N GLN A 534 -5.42 41.62 -2.32
CA GLN A 534 -5.36 41.09 -3.68
C GLN A 534 -6.55 40.16 -4.00
N GLY A 535 -7.55 40.06 -3.13
CA GLY A 535 -8.71 39.18 -3.31
C GLY A 535 -8.38 37.70 -3.13
N LEU A 536 -7.28 37.37 -2.45
CA LEU A 536 -6.79 36.00 -2.32
C LEU A 536 -7.03 35.42 -0.93
N TYR A 537 -7.48 34.17 -0.88
CA TYR A 537 -7.47 33.33 0.32
C TYR A 537 -6.64 32.07 0.06
N ARG A 538 -5.73 31.72 0.97
CA ARG A 538 -4.77 30.63 0.79
C ARG A 538 -4.88 29.61 1.92
N TYR A 539 -4.83 28.33 1.59
CA TYR A 539 -4.81 27.24 2.57
C TYR A 539 -4.17 25.98 1.97
N ASP A 540 -3.72 25.07 2.83
CA ASP A 540 -3.23 23.74 2.42
C ASP A 540 -4.34 22.70 2.65
N GLY A 541 -4.89 22.16 1.56
CA GLY A 541 -5.98 21.19 1.58
C GLY A 541 -5.51 19.77 1.32
N PHE A 542 -6.19 18.78 1.90
CA PHE A 542 -6.09 17.38 1.48
C PHE A 542 -6.80 17.16 0.14
N LEU A 543 -6.43 16.10 -0.59
CA LEU A 543 -7.19 15.72 -1.79
C LEU A 543 -8.61 15.31 -1.41
N GLY A 544 -9.60 15.82 -2.14
CA GLY A 544 -11.01 15.55 -1.91
C GLY A 544 -11.93 16.66 -2.42
N ASP A 545 -13.19 16.53 -2.05
CA ASP A 545 -14.25 17.47 -2.39
C ASP A 545 -14.46 18.47 -1.25
N TYR A 546 -14.81 19.70 -1.63
CA TYR A 546 -15.00 20.84 -0.76
C TYR A 546 -16.25 21.61 -1.14
N ASN A 547 -17.03 22.05 -0.14
CA ASN A 547 -17.98 23.13 -0.30
C ASN A 547 -17.35 24.43 0.21
N VAL A 548 -17.27 25.44 -0.66
CA VAL A 548 -16.76 26.77 -0.34
C VAL A 548 -17.90 27.76 -0.36
N VAL A 549 -18.13 28.44 0.76
CA VAL A 549 -19.13 29.51 0.90
C VAL A 549 -18.40 30.85 1.02
N LEU A 550 -18.72 31.75 0.12
CA LEU A 550 -18.21 33.12 0.08
C LEU A 550 -19.33 34.08 0.47
N TYR A 551 -18.99 35.10 1.27
CA TYR A 551 -19.90 36.19 1.61
C TYR A 551 -19.16 37.53 1.52
N ASP A 552 -19.57 38.37 0.58
CA ASP A 552 -19.08 39.74 0.49
C ASP A 552 -19.90 40.64 1.42
N PRO A 553 -19.31 41.19 2.50
CA PRO A 553 -20.03 42.05 3.43
C PRO A 553 -20.48 43.39 2.82
N HIS A 554 -19.92 43.82 1.69
CA HIS A 554 -20.25 45.10 1.06
C HIS A 554 -21.45 44.99 0.12
N SER A 555 -21.44 44.01 -0.79
CA SER A 555 -22.59 43.75 -1.69
C SER A 555 -23.69 42.89 -1.06
N LEU A 556 -23.42 42.28 0.10
CA LEU A 556 -24.26 41.26 0.74
C LEU A 556 -24.44 39.99 -0.11
N ASN A 557 -23.65 39.83 -1.18
CA ASN A 557 -23.70 38.64 -2.02
C ASN A 557 -23.14 37.43 -1.29
N LYS A 558 -23.86 36.30 -1.40
CA LYS A 558 -23.43 34.98 -0.92
C LYS A 558 -23.35 34.01 -2.07
N VAL A 559 -22.23 33.31 -2.20
CA VAL A 559 -21.99 32.32 -3.26
C VAL A 559 -21.50 31.02 -2.65
N SER A 560 -22.05 29.89 -3.10
CA SER A 560 -21.56 28.55 -2.74
C SER A 560 -20.97 27.87 -3.97
N ARG A 561 -19.80 27.23 -3.81
CA ARG A 561 -19.12 26.48 -4.88
C ARG A 561 -18.65 25.13 -4.36
N GLN A 562 -18.92 24.08 -5.14
CA GLN A 562 -18.29 22.78 -4.95
C GLN A 562 -16.95 22.76 -5.70
N ILE A 563 -15.91 22.28 -5.05
CA ILE A 563 -14.56 22.20 -5.60
C ILE A 563 -14.05 20.78 -5.38
N LYS A 564 -13.49 20.16 -6.42
CA LYS A 564 -12.84 18.86 -6.36
C LYS A 564 -11.33 19.04 -6.55
N ILE A 565 -10.55 18.48 -5.64
CA ILE A 565 -9.08 18.51 -5.66
C ILE A 565 -8.57 17.07 -5.72
N THR A 566 -7.74 16.76 -6.70
CA THR A 566 -7.28 15.41 -7.03
C THR A 566 -5.77 15.32 -7.13
N ASN A 567 -5.25 14.09 -7.23
CA ASN A 567 -3.82 13.86 -7.44
C ASN A 567 -3.32 14.32 -8.83
N LYS A 568 -4.23 14.54 -9.79
CA LYS A 568 -3.92 15.06 -11.13
C LYS A 568 -3.70 16.58 -11.14
N ASP A 569 -4.15 17.29 -10.10
CA ASP A 569 -3.96 18.72 -9.99
C ASP A 569 -2.52 19.10 -9.63
N PRO A 570 -2.01 20.25 -10.10
CA PRO A 570 -0.67 20.73 -9.76
C PRO A 570 -0.53 21.02 -8.26
N ASN A 571 0.69 20.90 -7.72
CA ASN A 571 0.98 21.10 -6.28
C ASN A 571 0.43 22.43 -5.71
N LYS A 572 0.33 23.46 -6.56
CA LYS A 572 -0.33 24.72 -6.25
C LYS A 572 -1.45 24.96 -7.24
N ILE A 573 -2.66 25.19 -6.73
CA ILE A 573 -3.88 25.38 -7.51
C ILE A 573 -4.39 26.80 -7.26
N VAL A 574 -4.75 27.51 -8.32
CA VAL A 574 -5.43 28.81 -8.24
C VAL A 574 -6.83 28.65 -8.80
N ILE A 575 -7.84 28.89 -7.98
CA ILE A 575 -9.24 28.71 -8.32
C ILE A 575 -9.89 30.09 -8.40
N PRO A 576 -10.15 30.62 -9.61
CA PRO A 576 -10.83 31.89 -9.78
C PRO A 576 -12.32 31.75 -9.43
N ILE A 577 -12.84 32.67 -8.64
CA ILE A 577 -14.27 32.73 -8.30
C ILE A 577 -14.76 34.17 -8.47
N SER A 578 -15.71 34.36 -9.37
CA SER A 578 -16.40 35.64 -9.55
C SER A 578 -17.67 35.68 -8.71
N ILE A 579 -17.90 36.78 -7.98
CA ILE A 579 -19.10 37.02 -7.16
C ILE A 579 -19.74 38.39 -7.42
#